data_AF-A0A096M4L1-F1
#
_entry.id   AF-A0A096M4L1-F1
#
_cell.length_a   1.000
_cell.length_b   1.000
_cell.length_c   1.000
_cell.angle_alpha   90.00
_cell.angle_beta   90.00
_cell.angle_gamma   90.00
#
_symmetry.space_group_name_H-M   'P 1'
#
loop_
_entity.id
_entity.type
_entity.pdbx_description
1 polymer ?
#
loop_
_entity_poly.entity_id
_entity_poly.type
_entity_poly.pdbx_seq_one_letter_code
_entity_poly.pdbx_strand_id
1 'polypeptide(L)'
;DYLSHTYAKMDLNLRYDVAVVLLGDLPETLGKLDRYLLLVLLAGARKATTRRWLDPEPPTISEWREIVGEIHTMERLTFSLRLATHKYNKYWKK
;
A
#
# COMPACT_ATOMS: atom_id res chain seq x y z
N ASP A 1 7.91 3.31 -13.73
CA ASP A 1 8.68 2.38 -12.88
C ASP A 1 8.84 2.88 -11.43
N TYR A 2 7.72 3.31 -10.82
CA TYR A 2 7.71 3.99 -9.50
C TYR A 2 7.77 3.01 -8.32
N LEU A 3 7.17 1.83 -8.50
CA LEU A 3 7.11 0.78 -7.48
C LEU A 3 8.49 0.15 -7.24
N SER A 4 9.28 -0.05 -8.30
CA SER A 4 10.65 -0.57 -8.21
C SER A 4 11.56 0.31 -7.35
N HIS A 5 11.34 1.63 -7.34
CA HIS A 5 12.10 2.57 -6.50
C HIS A 5 11.65 2.59 -5.03
N THR A 6 10.38 2.31 -4.73
CA THR A 6 9.85 2.36 -3.36
C THR A 6 10.19 1.12 -2.52
N TYR A 7 10.27 -0.07 -3.13
CA TYR A 7 10.59 -1.31 -2.41
C TYR A 7 12.04 -1.33 -1.89
N ALA A 8 12.95 -0.61 -2.55
CA ALA A 8 14.38 -0.57 -2.18
C ALA A 8 14.68 0.27 -0.91
N LYS A 9 13.71 1.03 -0.38
CA LYS A 9 13.95 2.03 0.69
C LYS A 9 13.10 1.79 1.95
N MET A 10 12.61 0.57 2.13
CA MET A 10 11.80 0.15 3.27
C MET A 10 12.57 -0.95 4.00
N ASP A 11 13.29 -0.58 5.06
CA ASP A 11 13.99 -1.53 5.94
C ASP A 11 12.97 -2.25 6.84
N LEU A 12 12.26 -3.19 6.23
CA LEU A 12 11.14 -3.91 6.84
C LEU A 12 11.64 -5.24 7.39
N ASN A 13 12.06 -5.24 8.65
CA ASN A 13 12.22 -6.49 9.41
C ASN A 13 10.84 -6.96 9.91
N LEU A 14 9.98 -7.37 8.98
CA LEU A 14 8.65 -7.88 9.29
C LEU A 14 8.72 -9.40 9.48
N ARG A 15 8.25 -9.87 10.63
CA ARG A 15 7.92 -11.29 10.80
C ARG A 15 6.77 -11.63 9.85
N TYR A 16 6.91 -12.69 9.06
CA TYR A 16 5.84 -13.19 8.19
C TYR A 16 4.72 -13.78 9.05
N ASP A 17 3.86 -12.90 9.55
CA ASP A 17 2.70 -13.23 10.38
C ASP A 17 1.42 -12.84 9.64
N VAL A 18 0.41 -13.70 9.72
CA VAL A 18 -0.92 -13.44 9.18
C VAL A 18 -1.54 -12.20 9.83
N ALA A 19 -1.24 -11.92 11.11
CA ALA A 19 -1.69 -10.70 11.77
C ALA A 19 -1.13 -9.44 11.11
N VAL A 20 0.15 -9.46 10.71
CA VAL A 20 0.80 -8.35 10.01
C VAL A 20 0.17 -8.13 8.63
N VAL A 21 0.00 -9.20 7.86
CA VAL A 21 -0.48 -9.12 6.47
C VAL A 21 -1.99 -8.85 6.38
N LEU A 22 -2.78 -9.50 7.23
CA LEU A 22 -4.24 -9.47 7.14
C LEU A 22 -4.84 -8.37 8.02
N LEU A 23 -4.35 -8.21 9.25
CA LEU A 23 -4.88 -7.24 10.23
C LEU A 23 -4.15 -5.91 10.20
N GLY A 24 -2.97 -5.84 9.57
CA GLY A 24 -2.14 -4.64 9.58
C GLY A 24 -1.51 -4.37 10.95
N ASP A 25 -1.27 -5.42 11.73
CA ASP A 25 -0.60 -5.34 13.03
C ASP A 25 0.90 -5.08 12.83
N LEU A 26 1.24 -3.82 12.56
CA LEU A 26 2.60 -3.41 12.22
C LEU A 26 3.39 -2.98 13.47
N PRO A 27 4.67 -3.38 13.60
CA PRO A 27 5.50 -3.11 14.77
C PRO A 27 5.62 -1.62 15.06
N GLU A 28 5.49 -1.21 16.31
CA GLU A 28 5.51 0.21 16.73
C GLU A 28 6.79 0.95 16.33
N THR A 29 7.89 0.22 16.16
CA THR A 29 9.19 0.74 15.70
C THR A 29 9.16 1.26 14.27
N LEU A 30 8.15 0.90 13.46
CA LEU A 30 8.02 1.34 12.08
C LEU A 30 7.66 2.84 12.01
N GLY A 31 8.51 3.60 11.31
CA GLY A 31 8.29 5.02 11.08
C GLY A 31 6.91 5.33 10.48
N LYS A 32 6.32 6.46 10.86
CA LYS A 32 4.93 6.81 10.48
C LYS A 32 4.66 6.80 8.97
N LEU A 33 5.62 7.24 8.16
CA LEU A 33 5.49 7.26 6.70
C LEU A 33 5.51 5.86 6.10
N ASP A 34 6.39 5.01 6.62
CA ASP A 34 6.56 3.64 6.17
C ASP A 34 5.35 2.80 6.56
N ARG A 35 4.86 2.99 7.78
CA ARG A 35 3.60 2.44 8.26
C ARG A 35 2.44 2.84 7.34
N TYR A 36 2.36 4.12 6.96
CA TYR A 36 1.30 4.60 6.09
C TYR A 36 1.32 3.90 4.73
N LEU A 37 2.47 3.91 4.06
CA LEU A 37 2.62 3.27 2.75
C LEU A 37 2.38 1.76 2.82
N LEU A 38 2.87 1.09 3.86
CA LEU A 38 2.65 -0.34 4.05
C LEU A 38 1.17 -0.67 4.24
N LEU A 39 0.44 0.13 5.02
CA LEU A 39 -1.01 -0.04 5.16
C LEU A 39 -1.75 0.14 3.83
N VAL A 40 -1.31 1.06 2.97
CA VAL A 40 -1.88 1.22 1.61
C VAL A 40 -1.61 -0.01 0.75
N LEU A 41 -0.38 -0.55 0.78
CA LEU A 41 -0.02 -1.78 0.05
C LEU A 41 -0.85 -2.97 0.52
N LEU A 42 -1.03 -3.13 1.84
CA LEU A 42 -1.87 -4.17 2.45
C LEU A 42 -3.35 -3.98 2.16
N ALA A 43 -3.84 -2.74 2.08
CA ALA A 43 -5.21 -2.46 1.65
C ALA A 43 -5.43 -2.86 0.18
N GLY A 44 -4.45 -2.59 -0.69
CA GLY A 44 -4.46 -3.07 -2.07
C GLY A 44 -4.49 -4.60 -2.15
N ALA A 45 -3.69 -5.29 -1.33
CA ALA A 45 -3.65 -6.75 -1.29
C ALA A 45 -5.01 -7.33 -0.87
N ARG A 46 -5.59 -6.81 0.22
CA ARG A 46 -6.93 -7.19 0.67
C ARG A 46 -7.99 -6.96 -0.41
N LYS A 47 -7.96 -5.81 -1.10
CA LYS A 47 -8.90 -5.53 -2.20
C LYS A 47 -8.72 -6.51 -3.37
N ALA A 48 -7.49 -6.91 -3.70
CA ALA A 48 -7.21 -7.92 -4.72
C ALA A 48 -7.80 -9.29 -4.32
N THR A 49 -7.58 -9.71 -3.07
CA THR A 49 -8.18 -10.93 -2.51
C THR A 49 -9.70 -10.87 -2.52
N THR A 50 -10.32 -9.75 -2.16
CA THR A 50 -11.77 -9.58 -2.21
C THR A 50 -12.32 -9.59 -3.64
N ARG A 51 -11.61 -9.04 -4.64
CA ARG A 51 -12.02 -9.10 -6.06
C ARG A 51 -12.06 -10.54 -6.60
N ARG A 52 -11.14 -11.39 -6.13
CA ARG A 52 -11.06 -12.83 -6.47
C ARG A 52 -11.69 -13.73 -5.41
N TRP A 53 -12.57 -13.18 -4.57
CA TRP A 53 -13.18 -13.95 -3.50
C TRP A 53 -14.06 -15.06 -4.09
N LEU A 54 -13.84 -16.31 -3.67
CA LEU A 54 -14.48 -17.53 -4.20
C LEU A 54 -14.14 -17.85 -5.66
N ASP A 55 -13.19 -17.14 -6.27
CA ASP A 55 -12.61 -17.51 -7.56
C ASP A 55 -11.59 -18.64 -7.34
N PRO A 56 -11.58 -19.72 -8.15
CA PRO A 56 -10.55 -20.76 -8.06
C PRO A 56 -9.13 -20.22 -8.26
N GLU A 57 -8.96 -19.15 -9.02
CA GLU A 57 -7.66 -18.55 -9.29
C GLU A 57 -7.34 -17.43 -8.29
N PRO A 58 -6.15 -17.44 -7.64
CA PRO A 58 -5.75 -16.40 -6.72
C PRO A 58 -5.47 -15.07 -7.47
N PRO A 59 -5.53 -13.93 -6.76
CA PRO A 59 -5.16 -12.65 -7.37
C PRO A 59 -3.68 -12.63 -7.77
N THR A 60 -3.43 -12.07 -8.94
CA THR A 60 -2.10 -11.90 -9.49
C THR A 60 -1.41 -10.63 -8.95
N ILE A 61 -0.08 -10.62 -8.99
CA ILE A 61 0.72 -9.43 -8.63
C ILE A 61 0.37 -8.23 -9.54
N SER A 62 0.04 -8.47 -10.81
CA SER A 62 -0.39 -7.43 -11.74
C SER A 62 -1.70 -6.76 -11.33
N GLU A 63 -2.69 -7.55 -10.90
CA GLU A 63 -3.98 -7.00 -10.43
C GLU A 63 -3.79 -6.21 -9.14
N TRP A 64 -2.99 -6.72 -8.21
CA TRP A 64 -2.64 -5.97 -7.01
C TRP A 64 -1.94 -4.64 -7.34
N ARG A 65 -1.00 -4.67 -8.28
CA ARG A 65 -0.26 -3.48 -8.73
C ARG A 65 -1.20 -2.45 -9.35
N GLU A 66 -2.14 -2.88 -10.18
CA GLU A 66 -3.17 -2.03 -10.76
C GLU A 66 -4.02 -1.37 -9.66
N ILE A 67 -4.51 -2.16 -8.69
CA ILE A 67 -5.28 -1.66 -7.55
C ILE A 67 -4.50 -0.60 -6.75
N VAL A 68 -3.22 -0.83 -6.44
CA VAL A 68 -2.38 0.15 -5.74
C VAL A 68 -2.22 1.42 -6.58
N GLY A 69 -2.07 1.28 -7.91
CA GLY A 69 -2.05 2.40 -8.84
C GLY A 69 -3.34 3.23 -8.85
N GLU A 70 -4.50 2.57 -8.80
CA GLU A 70 -5.81 3.22 -8.63
C GLU A 70 -5.85 4.01 -7.31
N ILE A 71 -5.46 3.38 -6.19
CA ILE A 71 -5.45 4.01 -4.85
C ILE A 71 -4.56 5.26 -4.88
N HIS A 72 -3.34 5.13 -5.38
CA HIS A 72 -2.40 6.23 -5.50
C HIS A 72 -2.96 7.40 -6.33
N THR A 73 -3.62 7.10 -7.45
CA THR A 73 -4.23 8.12 -8.33
C THR A 73 -5.38 8.84 -7.63
N MET A 74 -6.28 8.08 -7.00
CA MET A 74 -7.42 8.63 -6.25
C MET A 74 -6.97 9.48 -5.07
N GLU A 75 -5.92 9.05 -4.37
CA GLU A 75 -5.37 9.78 -3.23
C GLU A 75 -4.71 11.09 -3.67
N ARG A 76 -3.94 11.07 -4.76
CA ARG A 76 -3.36 12.28 -5.37
C ARG A 76 -4.45 13.29 -5.74
N LEU A 77 -5.54 12.84 -6.36
CA LEU A 77 -6.69 13.69 -6.69
C LEU A 77 -7.34 14.26 -5.42
N THR A 78 -7.57 13.40 -4.42
CA THR A 78 -8.18 13.80 -3.14
C THR A 78 -7.35 14.87 -2.43
N PHE A 79 -6.02 14.73 -2.38
CA PHE A 79 -5.13 15.73 -1.80
C PHE A 79 -5.11 17.02 -2.61
N SER A 80 -5.15 16.93 -3.95
CA SER A 80 -5.22 18.11 -4.82
C SER A 80 -6.50 18.91 -4.58
N LEU A 81 -7.65 18.24 -4.54
CA LEU A 81 -8.95 18.87 -4.28
C LEU A 81 -9.02 19.51 -2.88
N ARG A 82 -8.33 18.91 -1.90
CA ARG A 82 -8.23 19.43 -0.53
C ARG A 82 -7.15 20.50 -0.35
N LEU A 83 -6.49 20.95 -1.42
CA LEU A 83 -5.35 21.88 -1.37
C LEU A 83 -4.22 21.42 -0.43
N ALA A 84 -4.08 20.11 -0.28
CA ALA A 84 -3.18 19.46 0.67
C ALA A 84 -2.07 18.66 -0.04
N THR A 85 -1.68 19.08 -1.25
CA THR A 85 -0.65 18.44 -2.07
C THR A 85 0.70 18.28 -1.36
N HIS A 86 1.04 19.17 -0.43
CA HIS A 86 2.22 19.04 0.42
C HIS A 86 2.21 17.76 1.26
N LYS A 87 1.04 17.32 1.75
CA LYS A 87 0.88 16.06 2.51
C LYS A 87 1.06 14.86 1.59
N TYR A 88 0.49 14.90 0.40
CA TYR A 88 0.68 13.85 -0.61
C TYR A 88 2.16 13.63 -0.92
N ASN A 89 2.91 14.71 -1.18
CA ASN A 89 4.36 14.62 -1.42
C ASN A 89 5.08 14.00 -0.21
N LYS A 90 4.70 14.36 1.02
CA LYS A 90 5.30 13.79 2.24
C LYS A 90 5.08 12.27 2.38
N TYR A 91 3.93 11.76 1.98
CA TYR A 91 3.62 10.32 2.10
C TYR A 91 4.18 9.50 0.94
N TRP A 92 4.13 10.02 -0.29
CA TRP A 92 4.43 9.25 -1.50
C TRP A 92 5.80 9.55 -2.11
N LYS A 93 6.29 10.79 -2.00
CA LYS A 93 7.61 11.17 -2.51
C LYS A 93 8.64 11.08 -1.38
N LYS A 94 9.10 9.85 -1.15
CA LYS A 94 10.23 9.53 -0.26
C LYS A 94 11.58 9.93 -0.86
#